data_AF-A0A1H7TSQ0-F1
#
_entry.id   AF-A0A1H7TSQ0-F1
#
_cell.length_a   1.000
_cell.length_b   1.000
_cell.length_c   1.000
_cell.angle_alpha   90.00
_cell.angle_beta   90.00
_cell.angle_gamma   90.00
#
_symmetry.space_group_name_H-M   'P 1'
#
loop_
_entity.id
_entity.type
_entity.pdbx_description
1 polymer ?
#
loop_
_entity_poly.entity_id
_entity_poly.type
_entity_poly.pdbx_seq_one_letter_code
_entity_poly.pdbx_strand_id
1 'polypeptide(L)'
;MDILNNREIATGIWAIVFLIWAFTIKNVRALFRQIVEIFFSRFIIVSFILMAVYTLAMIAAIDSFGLWESHQIKNVIFWFFSAASYSFFQITKASDEPYYFSKAIKDNLKIIVVIQFVLSVYTFSLWVELIFIPLMVVIGGMIAVSQQKEEHKIVEQLLTKLTEAIGLFIVIFTVYKLITAFGELGQLKTIYDLIIPTALSLLLLPFLYLLAVFNNYQSIFVRLGLFIKDPQLLKYAKLTSIRKCHLRFAKLVRWANNVACLDIKSKADINSSFDNLFQQIKDEKNPPFIPLEQGWSPYIAKDYLIDLNLETGLYKNIYDDTWHASSRYLEIGTGILPNNIAYYIEGGRVSAKQLTLKLNVNEIDDLDKSHETFLELASTLFELAMGCVIPDDAYLALASGKSIEKNIGNQLLSISKTDWHKDGKYDYILKLQTM
;
A
#
# COMPACT_ATOMS: atom_id res chain seq x y z
N MET A 1 18.34 39.33 9.78
CA MET A 1 18.10 40.01 8.49
C MET A 1 18.68 39.08 7.44
N ASP A 2 17.97 38.47 6.50
CA ASP A 2 16.53 38.40 6.21
C ASP A 2 15.97 37.05 6.64
N ILE A 3 14.74 37.02 7.16
CA ILE A 3 14.13 35.76 7.62
C ILE A 3 13.75 34.89 6.42
N LEU A 4 13.33 35.46 5.29
CA LEU A 4 12.86 34.72 4.11
C LEU A 4 13.76 34.98 2.90
N ASN A 5 13.98 33.96 2.07
CA ASN A 5 14.66 34.10 0.79
C ASN A 5 13.69 34.63 -0.28
N ASN A 6 14.21 35.08 -1.42
CA ASN A 6 13.41 35.71 -2.47
C ASN A 6 12.31 34.79 -3.03
N ARG A 7 12.58 33.49 -3.12
CA ARG A 7 11.61 32.49 -3.59
C ARG A 7 10.46 32.31 -2.60
N GLU A 8 10.75 32.23 -1.31
CA GLU A 8 9.75 32.13 -0.25
C GLU A 8 8.88 33.39 -0.20
N ILE A 9 9.49 34.58 -0.36
CA ILE A 9 8.74 35.84 -0.42
C ILE A 9 7.81 35.85 -1.64
N ALA A 10 8.33 35.56 -2.84
CA ALA A 10 7.54 35.54 -4.07
C ALA A 10 6.42 34.48 -4.02
N THR A 11 6.72 33.29 -3.47
CA THR A 11 5.73 32.22 -3.26
C THR A 11 4.65 32.65 -2.27
N GLY A 12 5.03 33.30 -1.17
CA GLY A 12 4.10 33.83 -0.17
C GLY A 12 3.17 34.89 -0.77
N ILE A 13 3.71 35.82 -1.57
CA ILE A 13 2.91 36.84 -2.27
C ILE A 13 1.88 36.18 -3.18
N TRP A 14 2.30 35.26 -4.05
CA TRP A 14 1.39 34.58 -4.97
C TRP A 14 0.39 33.66 -4.28
N ALA A 15 0.78 33.00 -3.19
CA ALA A 15 -0.13 32.21 -2.37
C ALA A 15 -1.23 33.09 -1.76
N ILE A 16 -0.89 34.29 -1.25
CA ILE A 16 -1.88 35.24 -0.74
C ILE A 16 -2.82 35.71 -1.84
N VAL A 17 -2.29 36.11 -3.01
CA VAL A 17 -3.10 36.52 -4.17
C VAL A 17 -4.05 35.40 -4.59
N PHE A 18 -3.54 34.17 -4.70
CA PHE A 18 -4.32 33.00 -5.03
C PHE A 18 -5.41 32.71 -3.99
N LEU A 19 -5.09 32.79 -2.68
CA LEU A 19 -6.06 32.59 -1.62
C LEU A 19 -7.16 33.65 -1.67
N ILE A 20 -6.81 34.94 -1.80
CA ILE A 20 -7.80 36.03 -1.92
C ILE A 20 -8.74 35.73 -3.09
N TRP A 21 -8.21 35.39 -4.26
CA TRP A 21 -9.01 35.00 -5.42
C TRP A 21 -9.87 33.77 -5.14
N ALA A 22 -9.30 32.70 -4.58
CA ALA A 22 -10.01 31.46 -4.28
C ALA A 22 -11.17 31.67 -3.29
N PHE A 23 -10.99 32.53 -2.28
CA PHE A 23 -12.04 32.88 -1.32
C PHE A 23 -13.16 33.76 -1.92
N THR A 24 -12.99 34.34 -3.10
CA THR A 24 -14.12 34.98 -3.81
C THR A 24 -15.17 33.95 -4.26
N ILE A 25 -14.76 32.70 -4.50
CA ILE A 25 -15.60 31.62 -5.00
C ILE A 25 -16.39 30.99 -3.83
N LYS A 26 -17.74 31.04 -3.91
CA LYS A 26 -18.62 30.54 -2.84
C LYS A 26 -18.37 29.07 -2.47
N ASN A 27 -18.16 28.22 -3.47
CA ASN A 27 -17.90 26.78 -3.27
C ASN A 27 -16.59 26.55 -2.51
N VAL A 28 -15.53 27.29 -2.84
CA VAL A 28 -14.24 27.19 -2.15
C VAL A 28 -14.37 27.61 -0.69
N ARG A 29 -15.12 28.67 -0.39
CA ARG A 29 -15.37 29.08 1.00
C ARG A 29 -16.08 27.99 1.82
N ALA A 30 -17.06 27.32 1.22
CA ALA A 30 -17.80 26.23 1.87
C ALA A 30 -16.88 25.02 2.13
N LEU A 31 -16.10 24.60 1.13
CA LEU A 31 -15.12 23.52 1.26
C LEU A 31 -14.04 23.85 2.29
N PHE A 32 -13.53 25.08 2.28
CA PHE A 32 -12.53 25.53 3.24
C PHE A 32 -13.05 25.42 4.67
N ARG A 33 -14.30 25.83 4.93
CA ARG A 33 -14.92 25.68 6.26
C ARG A 33 -14.95 24.22 6.70
N GLN A 34 -15.37 23.30 5.84
CA GLN A 34 -15.41 21.87 6.15
C GLN A 34 -14.01 21.32 6.44
N ILE A 35 -13.00 21.71 5.66
CA ILE A 35 -11.60 21.30 5.89
C ILE A 35 -11.10 21.80 7.25
N VAL A 36 -11.39 23.05 7.59
CA VAL A 36 -11.03 23.62 8.90
C VAL A 36 -11.71 22.85 10.03
N GLU A 37 -13.01 22.57 9.93
CA GLU A 37 -13.74 21.79 10.93
C GLU A 37 -13.14 20.38 11.13
N ILE A 38 -12.74 19.71 10.05
CA ILE A 38 -12.07 18.41 10.10
C ILE A 38 -10.69 18.53 10.76
N PHE A 39 -9.91 19.53 10.38
CA PHE A 39 -8.56 19.76 10.91
C PHE A 39 -8.59 20.00 12.43
N PHE A 40 -9.62 20.69 12.94
CA PHE A 40 -9.82 20.91 14.37
C PHE A 40 -10.53 19.76 15.10
N SER A 41 -10.59 18.56 14.50
CA SER A 41 -11.03 17.38 15.22
C SER A 41 -10.07 17.02 16.37
N ARG A 42 -10.64 16.52 17.48
CA ARG A 42 -9.87 16.14 18.68
C ARG A 42 -8.69 15.23 18.37
N PHE A 43 -8.87 14.29 17.43
CA PHE A 43 -7.83 13.34 17.05
C PHE A 43 -6.65 14.02 16.34
N ILE A 44 -6.91 14.92 15.38
CA ILE A 44 -5.85 15.63 14.65
C ILE A 44 -5.12 16.58 15.60
N ILE A 45 -5.84 17.40 16.38
CA ILE A 45 -5.22 18.35 17.31
C ILE A 45 -4.30 17.63 18.32
N VAL A 46 -4.80 16.57 18.97
CA VAL A 46 -4.00 15.84 19.96
C VAL A 46 -2.76 15.23 19.30
N SER A 47 -2.89 14.67 18.10
CA SER A 47 -1.75 14.09 17.39
C SER A 47 -0.73 15.15 16.95
N PHE A 48 -1.18 16.32 16.51
CA PHE A 48 -0.31 17.47 16.18
C PHE A 48 0.41 18.02 17.41
N ILE A 49 -0.26 18.11 18.57
CA ILE A 49 0.38 18.51 19.82
C ILE A 49 1.45 17.49 20.23
N LEU A 50 1.15 16.19 20.16
CA LEU A 50 2.13 15.13 20.45
C LEU A 50 3.30 15.19 19.47
N MET A 51 3.05 15.44 18.18
CA MET A 51 4.09 15.62 17.16
C MET A 51 4.96 16.85 17.46
N ALA A 52 4.37 17.95 17.92
CA ALA A 52 5.10 19.16 18.32
C ALA A 52 5.97 18.91 19.56
N VAL A 53 5.44 18.25 20.58
CA VAL A 53 6.19 17.85 21.78
C VAL A 53 7.36 16.92 21.40
N TYR A 54 7.09 15.93 20.54
CA TYR A 54 8.13 15.04 20.04
C TYR A 54 9.19 15.81 19.22
N THR A 55 8.79 16.79 18.43
CA THR A 55 9.70 17.67 17.69
C THR A 55 10.60 18.48 18.63
N LEU A 56 10.05 19.05 19.71
CA LEU A 56 10.86 19.74 20.71
C LEU A 56 11.85 18.79 21.39
N ALA A 57 11.45 17.54 21.67
CA ALA A 57 12.37 16.52 22.20
C ALA A 57 13.49 16.16 21.20
N MET A 58 13.17 16.06 19.90
CA MET A 58 14.18 15.86 18.85
C MET A 58 15.18 17.02 18.79
N ILE A 59 14.69 18.26 18.84
CA ILE A 59 15.56 19.46 18.85
C ILE A 59 16.45 19.45 20.09
N ALA A 60 15.91 19.17 21.28
CA ALA A 60 16.72 19.08 22.50
C ALA A 60 17.78 17.97 22.42
N ALA A 61 17.47 16.84 21.78
CA ALA A 61 18.44 15.79 21.52
C ALA A 61 19.54 16.26 20.55
N ILE A 62 19.18 16.91 19.44
CA ILE A 62 20.15 17.47 18.47
C ILE A 62 21.04 18.54 19.13
N ASP A 63 20.47 19.38 19.98
CA ASP A 63 21.18 20.41 20.76
C ASP A 63 22.20 19.79 21.71
N SER A 64 21.87 18.67 22.35
CA SER A 64 22.81 17.94 23.22
C SER A 64 24.05 17.41 22.49
N PHE A 65 23.98 17.21 21.18
CA PHE A 65 25.13 16.85 20.33
C PHE A 65 25.89 18.06 19.79
N GLY A 66 25.49 19.29 20.14
CA GLY A 66 26.11 20.54 19.65
C GLY A 66 25.82 20.85 18.19
N LEU A 67 24.79 20.21 17.60
CA LEU A 67 24.44 20.35 16.18
C LEU A 67 23.32 21.39 15.95
N TRP A 68 22.80 22.01 17.00
CA TRP A 68 21.70 22.96 16.93
C TRP A 68 22.19 24.41 16.93
N GLU A 69 21.56 25.24 16.11
CA GLU A 69 21.76 26.68 16.12
C GLU A 69 20.39 27.39 16.06
N SER A 70 20.24 28.52 16.78
CA SER A 70 18.96 29.24 16.86
C SER A 70 18.42 29.74 15.51
N HIS A 71 19.29 29.89 14.49
CA HIS A 71 18.86 30.28 13.16
C HIS A 71 18.02 29.19 12.45
N GLN A 72 18.10 27.93 12.90
CA GLN A 72 17.37 26.78 12.34
C GLN A 72 15.89 26.76 12.73
N ILE A 73 15.45 27.57 13.71
CA ILE A 73 14.05 27.62 14.17
C ILE A 73 13.09 27.80 13.01
N LYS A 74 13.43 28.70 12.07
CA LYS A 74 12.64 28.91 10.87
C LYS A 74 12.50 27.61 10.06
N ASN A 75 13.61 26.95 9.76
CA ASN A 75 13.62 25.73 8.94
C ASN A 75 12.81 24.62 9.60
N VAL A 76 12.86 24.51 10.93
CA VAL A 76 12.02 23.56 11.69
C VAL A 76 10.54 23.90 11.57
N ILE A 77 10.15 25.18 11.66
CA ILE A 77 8.75 25.59 11.49
C ILE A 77 8.27 25.24 10.07
N PHE A 78 9.04 25.59 9.05
CA PHE A 78 8.71 25.25 7.66
C PHE A 78 8.62 23.73 7.47
N TRP A 79 9.59 22.97 7.97
CA TRP A 79 9.61 21.52 7.91
C TRP A 79 8.39 20.90 8.63
N PHE A 80 8.04 21.41 9.81
CA PHE A 80 6.92 20.90 10.61
C PHE A 80 5.59 21.06 9.86
N PHE A 81 5.32 22.25 9.34
CA PHE A 81 4.07 22.50 8.63
C PHE A 81 4.03 21.91 7.20
N SER A 82 5.18 21.59 6.60
CA SER A 82 5.27 20.96 5.28
C SER A 82 5.53 19.46 5.36
N ALA A 83 6.78 19.03 5.43
CA ALA A 83 7.21 17.65 5.36
C ALA A 83 6.65 16.78 6.50
N ALA A 84 6.64 17.28 7.75
CA ALA A 84 6.10 16.53 8.88
C ALA A 84 4.57 16.37 8.77
N SER A 85 3.83 17.44 8.47
CA SER A 85 2.38 17.38 8.19
C SER A 85 2.04 16.44 7.04
N TYR A 86 2.78 16.51 5.93
CA TYR A 86 2.58 15.61 4.79
C TYR A 86 2.75 14.14 5.20
N SER A 87 3.84 13.86 5.93
CA SER A 87 4.12 12.50 6.43
C SER A 87 3.06 12.03 7.44
N PHE A 88 2.55 12.93 8.27
CA PHE A 88 1.46 12.67 9.20
C PHE A 88 0.17 12.27 8.45
N PHE A 89 -0.24 12.98 7.41
CA PHE A 89 -1.47 12.61 6.68
C PHE A 89 -1.31 11.32 5.85
N GLN A 90 -0.13 11.11 5.29
CA GLN A 90 0.19 9.91 4.51
C GLN A 90 0.26 8.63 5.36
N ILE A 91 0.36 8.76 6.69
CA ILE A 91 0.35 7.62 7.62
C ILE A 91 -0.86 6.70 7.47
N THR A 92 -1.98 7.25 6.99
CA THR A 92 -3.22 6.52 6.77
C THR A 92 -3.04 5.41 5.73
N LYS A 93 -2.12 5.60 4.77
CA LYS A 93 -1.74 4.60 3.76
C LYS A 93 -0.79 3.52 4.29
N ALA A 94 -0.16 3.75 5.44
CA ALA A 94 0.78 2.79 6.03
C ALA A 94 0.11 1.46 6.43
N SER A 95 -1.21 1.44 6.58
CA SER A 95 -1.98 0.22 6.83
C SER A 95 -2.12 -0.68 5.60
N ASP A 96 -2.09 -0.10 4.40
CA ASP A 96 -2.35 -0.81 3.14
C ASP A 96 -1.06 -1.16 2.38
N GLU A 97 0.02 -0.39 2.57
CA GLU A 97 1.29 -0.60 1.88
C GLU A 97 2.30 -1.42 2.71
N PRO A 98 2.66 -2.64 2.29
CA PRO A 98 3.78 -3.36 2.90
C PRO A 98 5.07 -2.55 2.68
N TYR A 99 5.91 -2.46 3.72
CA TYR A 99 7.19 -1.74 3.72
C TYR A 99 7.13 -0.20 3.60
N TYR A 100 5.97 0.44 3.85
CA TYR A 100 5.81 1.90 3.83
C TYR A 100 6.97 2.67 4.50
N PHE A 101 7.34 2.31 5.74
CA PHE A 101 8.41 2.99 6.48
C PHE A 101 9.81 2.75 5.89
N SER A 102 10.09 1.56 5.35
CA SER A 102 11.37 1.27 4.70
C SER A 102 11.51 2.08 3.41
N LYS A 103 10.42 2.19 2.65
CA LYS A 103 10.34 3.06 1.48
C LYS A 103 10.55 4.54 1.86
N ALA A 104 9.89 5.01 2.93
CA ALA A 104 10.06 6.37 3.43
C ALA A 104 11.51 6.68 3.84
N ILE A 105 12.22 5.75 4.48
CA ILE A 105 13.65 5.90 4.78
C ILE A 105 14.45 6.06 3.48
N LYS A 106 14.26 5.14 2.52
CA LYS A 106 14.95 5.19 1.23
C LYS A 106 14.68 6.50 0.49
N ASP A 107 13.44 6.99 0.52
CA ASP A 107 13.04 8.24 -0.13
C ASP A 107 13.75 9.46 0.47
N ASN A 108 13.95 9.49 1.79
CA ASN A 108 14.71 10.55 2.47
C ASN A 108 16.23 10.50 2.23
N LEU A 109 16.77 9.36 1.75
CA LEU A 109 18.20 9.18 1.43
C LEU A 109 18.51 9.33 -0.06
N LYS A 110 17.49 9.52 -0.91
CA LYS A 110 17.70 9.67 -2.36
C LYS A 110 18.47 10.95 -2.67
N ILE A 111 19.28 10.90 -3.73
CA ILE A 111 19.99 12.07 -4.27
C ILE A 111 19.05 13.24 -4.61
N ILE A 112 17.77 12.95 -4.87
CA ILE A 112 16.74 13.96 -5.10
C ILE A 112 16.62 14.96 -3.93
N VAL A 113 16.87 14.52 -2.69
CA VAL A 113 16.84 15.38 -1.50
C VAL A 113 18.01 16.37 -1.55
N VAL A 114 19.19 15.90 -1.95
CA VAL A 114 20.38 16.76 -2.14
C VAL A 114 20.14 17.76 -3.27
N ILE A 115 19.55 17.32 -4.39
CA ILE A 115 19.20 18.20 -5.50
C ILE A 115 18.19 19.26 -5.05
N GLN A 116 17.14 18.88 -4.32
CA GLN A 116 16.13 19.79 -3.80
C GLN A 116 16.74 20.84 -2.86
N PHE A 117 17.68 20.43 -2.01
CA PHE A 117 18.42 21.36 -1.16
C PHE A 117 19.27 22.33 -1.96
N VAL A 118 20.06 21.83 -2.91
CA VAL A 118 20.93 22.65 -3.77
C VAL A 118 20.09 23.70 -4.52
N LEU A 119 18.92 23.29 -5.04
CA LEU A 119 17.95 24.21 -5.66
C LEU A 119 17.35 25.21 -4.67
N SER A 120 17.25 24.89 -3.39
CA SER A 120 16.72 25.77 -2.33
C SER A 120 17.73 26.80 -1.83
N VAL A 121 19.02 26.49 -1.88
CA VAL A 121 20.08 27.43 -1.45
C VAL A 121 20.15 28.64 -2.39
N TYR A 122 20.05 28.41 -3.69
CA TYR A 122 20.17 29.47 -4.68
C TYR A 122 18.79 29.91 -5.18
N THR A 123 18.41 31.12 -4.80
CA THR A 123 17.20 31.80 -5.30
C THR A 123 17.57 32.90 -6.28
N PHE A 124 16.71 33.15 -7.28
CA PHE A 124 16.89 34.30 -8.15
C PHE A 124 16.60 35.61 -7.40
N SER A 125 16.85 36.75 -8.04
CA SER A 125 16.39 38.04 -7.51
C SER A 125 14.86 38.03 -7.35
N LEU A 126 14.34 38.76 -6.37
CA LEU A 126 12.91 38.78 -6.06
C LEU A 126 12.03 39.09 -7.29
N TRP A 127 12.44 40.04 -8.14
CA TRP A 127 11.71 40.38 -9.37
C TRP A 127 11.64 39.21 -10.36
N VAL A 128 12.71 38.43 -10.48
CA VAL A 128 12.74 37.24 -11.34
C VAL A 128 11.84 36.15 -10.77
N GLU A 129 11.92 35.87 -9.47
CA GLU A 129 11.06 34.87 -8.81
C GLU A 129 9.56 35.23 -8.94
N LEU A 130 9.23 36.53 -8.82
CA LEU A 130 7.85 37.01 -8.92
C LEU A 130 7.23 36.79 -10.31
N ILE A 131 8.03 36.82 -11.38
CA ILE A 131 7.60 36.51 -12.75
C ILE A 131 7.66 35.01 -13.02
N PHE A 132 8.68 34.34 -12.51
CA PHE A 132 8.94 32.93 -12.76
C PHE A 132 7.86 32.02 -12.20
N ILE A 133 7.44 32.23 -10.94
CA ILE A 133 6.41 31.40 -10.29
C ILE A 133 5.09 31.37 -11.08
N PRO A 134 4.43 32.49 -11.41
CA PRO A 134 3.16 32.46 -12.13
C PRO A 134 3.32 31.92 -13.55
N LEU A 135 4.45 32.17 -14.21
CA LEU A 135 4.75 31.57 -15.51
C LEU A 135 4.78 30.04 -15.41
N MET A 136 5.45 29.48 -14.40
CA MET A 136 5.48 28.04 -14.16
C MET A 136 4.10 27.47 -13.80
N VAL A 137 3.28 28.20 -13.03
CA VAL A 137 1.90 27.80 -12.73
C VAL A 137 1.04 27.74 -13.99
N VAL A 138 1.17 28.72 -14.89
CA VAL A 138 0.44 28.73 -16.18
C VAL A 138 0.87 27.57 -17.07
N ILE A 139 2.18 27.32 -17.20
CA ILE A 139 2.71 26.19 -17.98
C ILE A 139 2.18 24.87 -17.40
N GLY A 140 2.25 24.68 -16.08
CA GLY A 140 1.74 23.48 -15.42
C GLY A 140 0.23 23.29 -15.60
N GLY A 141 -0.55 24.38 -15.52
CA GLY A 141 -1.98 24.37 -15.79
C GLY A 141 -2.30 23.96 -17.23
N MET A 142 -1.55 24.47 -18.21
CA MET A 142 -1.71 24.08 -19.61
C MET A 142 -1.39 22.61 -19.85
N ILE A 143 -0.33 22.08 -19.22
CA ILE A 143 -0.01 20.64 -19.28
C ILE A 143 -1.18 19.81 -18.74
N ALA A 144 -1.70 20.15 -17.56
CA ALA A 144 -2.80 19.44 -16.92
C ALA A 144 -4.09 19.44 -17.76
N VAL A 145 -4.38 20.54 -18.47
CA VAL A 145 -5.53 20.61 -19.40
C VAL A 145 -5.26 19.80 -20.67
N SER A 146 -4.03 19.84 -21.20
CA SER A 146 -3.67 19.12 -22.43
C SER A 146 -3.73 17.59 -22.28
N GLN A 147 -3.54 17.07 -21.06
CA GLN A 147 -3.61 15.63 -20.76
C GLN A 147 -5.03 15.03 -20.86
N GLN A 148 -6.07 15.86 -20.86
CA GLN A 148 -7.46 15.37 -20.81
C GLN A 148 -7.97 14.88 -22.17
N LYS A 149 -7.32 15.25 -23.28
CA LYS A 149 -7.76 14.89 -24.62
C LYS A 149 -6.58 14.63 -25.55
N GLU A 150 -6.68 13.57 -26.35
CA GLU A 150 -5.62 13.18 -27.31
C GLU A 150 -5.32 14.25 -28.36
N GLU A 151 -6.27 15.14 -28.67
CA GLU A 151 -6.10 16.26 -29.61
C GLU A 151 -5.02 17.28 -29.19
N HIS A 152 -4.58 17.27 -27.93
CA HIS A 152 -3.60 18.22 -27.38
C HIS A 152 -2.23 17.61 -27.07
N LYS A 153 -1.99 16.36 -27.48
CA LYS A 153 -0.74 15.61 -27.18
C LYS A 153 0.54 16.31 -27.65
N ILE A 154 0.48 17.07 -28.76
CA ILE A 154 1.63 17.83 -29.28
C ILE A 154 2.00 18.97 -28.33
N VAL A 155 1.00 19.69 -27.81
CA VAL A 155 1.19 20.80 -26.87
C VAL A 155 1.71 20.26 -25.54
N GLU A 156 1.15 19.14 -25.07
CA GLU A 156 1.60 18.44 -23.87
C GLU A 156 3.10 18.11 -23.96
N GLN A 157 3.53 17.46 -25.06
CA GLN A 157 4.93 17.08 -25.25
C GLN A 157 5.86 18.29 -25.33
N LEU A 158 5.45 19.37 -26.00
CA LEU A 158 6.26 20.59 -26.12
C LEU A 158 6.43 21.26 -24.76
N LEU A 159 5.34 21.45 -24.00
CA LEU A 159 5.38 22.08 -22.68
C LEU A 159 6.14 21.22 -21.66
N THR A 160 6.02 19.90 -21.75
CA THR A 160 6.78 18.97 -20.90
C THR A 160 8.28 19.09 -21.18
N LYS A 161 8.69 19.04 -22.46
CA LYS A 161 10.11 19.25 -22.85
C LYS A 161 10.65 20.62 -22.46
N LEU A 162 9.83 21.67 -22.58
CA LEU A 162 10.20 23.01 -22.12
C LEU A 162 10.43 23.04 -20.60
N THR A 163 9.55 22.38 -19.83
CA THR A 163 9.67 22.28 -18.37
C THR A 163 10.93 21.49 -17.97
N GLU A 164 11.24 20.40 -18.67
CA GLU A 164 12.48 19.64 -18.50
C GLU A 164 13.71 20.50 -18.79
N ALA A 165 13.70 21.27 -19.88
CA ALA A 165 14.79 22.17 -20.25
C ALA A 165 15.00 23.29 -19.22
N ILE A 166 13.91 23.88 -18.71
CA ILE A 166 13.97 24.88 -17.62
C ILE A 166 14.55 24.23 -16.36
N GLY A 167 14.08 23.04 -15.98
CA GLY A 167 14.60 22.29 -14.83
C GLY A 167 16.10 22.02 -14.96
N LEU A 168 16.55 21.55 -16.13
CA LEU A 168 17.96 21.30 -16.41
C LEU A 168 18.79 22.59 -16.36
N PHE A 169 18.28 23.69 -16.93
CA PHE A 169 18.93 24.99 -16.85
C PHE A 169 19.13 25.44 -15.39
N ILE A 170 18.10 25.31 -14.55
CA ILE A 170 18.20 25.66 -13.13
C ILE A 170 19.25 24.78 -12.45
N VAL A 171 19.28 23.47 -12.70
CA VAL A 171 20.30 22.58 -12.13
C VAL A 171 21.71 23.02 -12.57
N ILE A 172 21.95 23.24 -13.86
CA ILE A 172 23.25 23.67 -14.39
C ILE A 172 23.66 25.02 -13.79
N PHE A 173 22.74 25.98 -13.74
CA PHE A 173 22.98 27.30 -13.15
C PHE A 173 23.34 27.19 -11.67
N THR A 174 22.64 26.31 -10.95
CA THR A 174 22.88 26.06 -9.53
C THR A 174 24.25 25.40 -9.30
N VAL A 175 24.64 24.44 -10.15
CA VAL A 175 25.99 23.84 -10.13
C VAL A 175 27.07 24.88 -10.46
N TYR A 176 26.84 25.74 -11.45
CA TYR A 176 27.76 26.84 -11.78
C TYR A 176 27.95 27.80 -10.60
N LYS A 177 26.85 28.18 -9.93
CA LYS A 177 26.89 28.99 -8.71
C LYS A 177 27.59 28.27 -7.56
N LEU A 178 27.37 26.97 -7.41
CA LEU A 178 28.04 26.13 -6.42
C LEU A 178 29.57 26.12 -6.60
N ILE A 179 30.05 26.01 -7.84
CA ILE A 179 31.50 26.01 -8.14
C ILE A 179 32.10 27.41 -7.98
N THR A 180 31.40 28.45 -8.41
CA THR A 180 31.93 29.83 -8.43
C THR A 180 31.78 30.58 -7.10
N ALA A 181 30.83 30.18 -6.25
CA ALA A 181 30.53 30.77 -4.94
C ALA A 181 30.58 29.73 -3.80
N PHE A 182 31.52 28.78 -3.88
CA PHE A 182 31.66 27.69 -2.90
C PHE A 182 31.87 28.17 -1.45
N GLY A 183 32.37 29.40 -1.26
CA GLY A 183 32.57 30.01 0.06
C GLY A 183 31.28 30.24 0.87
N GLU A 184 30.12 30.36 0.22
CA GLU A 184 28.82 30.49 0.91
C GLU A 184 28.22 29.13 1.31
N LEU A 185 28.51 28.07 0.55
CA LEU A 185 28.10 26.70 0.86
C LEU A 185 29.01 26.02 1.89
N GLY A 186 30.31 26.37 1.90
CA GLY A 186 31.27 25.89 2.89
C GLY A 186 31.04 26.45 4.29
N GLN A 187 30.09 27.38 4.46
CA GLN A 187 29.65 27.81 5.79
C GLN A 187 28.90 26.67 6.47
N LEU A 188 29.33 26.32 7.68
CA LEU A 188 28.67 25.30 8.53
C LEU A 188 27.15 25.52 8.63
N LYS A 189 26.73 26.79 8.65
CA LYS A 189 25.33 27.23 8.63
C LYS A 189 24.51 26.59 7.51
N THR A 190 25.01 26.66 6.27
CA THR A 190 24.32 26.16 5.07
C THR A 190 24.27 24.63 5.06
N ILE A 191 25.28 23.97 5.61
CA ILE A 191 25.27 22.50 5.77
C ILE A 191 24.20 22.07 6.79
N TYR A 192 24.03 22.82 7.88
CA TYR A 192 22.95 22.55 8.84
C TYR A 192 21.55 22.80 8.27
N ASP A 193 21.38 23.76 7.36
CA ASP A 193 20.12 23.98 6.63
C ASP A 193 19.68 22.74 5.82
N LEU A 194 20.63 21.88 5.41
CA LEU A 194 20.34 20.57 4.80
C LEU A 194 20.13 19.48 5.85
N ILE A 195 21.09 19.33 6.75
CA ILE A 195 21.15 18.16 7.64
C ILE A 195 20.00 18.18 8.64
N ILE A 196 19.63 19.34 9.20
CA ILE A 196 18.63 19.42 10.26
C ILE A 196 17.24 18.97 9.78
N PRO A 197 16.66 19.51 8.70
CA PRO A 197 15.34 19.05 8.23
C PRO A 197 15.34 17.58 7.81
N THR A 198 16.40 17.10 7.16
CA THR A 198 16.51 15.69 6.77
C THR A 198 16.63 14.76 7.98
N ALA A 199 17.44 15.14 8.97
CA ALA A 199 17.57 14.39 10.22
C ALA A 199 16.24 14.36 10.98
N LEU A 200 15.53 15.50 11.07
CA LEU A 200 14.21 15.57 11.69
C LEU A 200 13.20 14.67 10.96
N SER A 201 13.19 14.63 9.62
CA SER A 201 12.33 13.70 8.86
C SER A 201 12.59 12.23 9.21
N LEU A 202 13.87 11.83 9.32
CA LEU A 202 14.23 10.45 9.71
C LEU A 202 13.89 10.15 11.17
N LEU A 203 14.16 11.08 12.09
CA LEU A 203 13.88 10.96 13.51
C LEU A 203 12.37 11.03 13.84
N LEU A 204 11.56 11.58 12.93
CA LEU A 204 10.10 11.59 13.02
C LEU A 204 9.49 10.21 12.70
N LEU A 205 10.18 9.35 11.93
CA LEU A 205 9.63 8.05 11.52
C LEU A 205 9.25 7.13 12.68
N PRO A 206 10.02 7.00 13.79
CA PRO A 206 9.59 6.26 14.97
C PRO A 206 8.27 6.77 15.56
N PHE A 207 8.08 8.09 15.65
CA PHE A 207 6.82 8.68 16.11
C PHE A 207 5.66 8.32 15.17
N LEU A 208 5.87 8.48 13.86
CA LEU A 208 4.87 8.10 12.86
C LEU A 208 4.55 6.60 12.92
N TYR A 209 5.54 5.75 13.14
CA TYR A 209 5.30 4.32 13.32
C TYR A 209 4.40 4.02 14.52
N LEU A 210 4.68 4.64 15.68
CA LEU A 210 3.86 4.48 16.88
C LEU A 210 2.43 5.01 16.68
N LEU A 211 2.30 6.15 16.00
CA LEU A 211 1.00 6.72 15.66
C LEU A 211 0.21 5.80 14.70
N ALA A 212 0.89 5.17 13.74
CA ALA A 212 0.27 4.23 12.80
C ALA A 212 -0.24 3.00 13.56
N VAL A 213 0.57 2.47 14.48
CA VAL A 213 0.17 1.36 15.36
C VAL A 213 -1.04 1.77 16.20
N PHE A 214 -1.03 2.96 16.81
CA PHE A 214 -2.15 3.47 17.61
C PHE A 214 -3.46 3.56 16.79
N ASN A 215 -3.42 4.16 15.61
CA ASN A 215 -4.59 4.33 14.74
C ASN A 215 -5.22 3.00 14.36
N ASN A 216 -4.36 2.03 14.08
CA ASN A 216 -4.75 0.68 13.75
C ASN A 216 -5.40 -0.07 14.93
N TYR A 217 -4.83 0.08 16.13
CA TYR A 217 -5.49 -0.42 17.35
C TYR A 217 -6.86 0.22 17.54
N GLN A 218 -6.99 1.54 17.37
CA GLN A 218 -8.27 2.23 17.50
C GLN A 218 -9.31 1.71 16.51
N SER A 219 -8.94 1.58 15.23
CA SER A 219 -9.83 1.04 14.18
C SER A 219 -10.31 -0.38 14.51
N ILE A 220 -9.37 -1.27 14.87
CA ILE A 220 -9.67 -2.65 15.23
C ILE A 220 -10.54 -2.71 16.50
N PHE A 221 -10.30 -1.84 17.48
CA PHE A 221 -11.06 -1.81 18.73
C PHE A 221 -12.51 -1.35 18.55
N VAL A 222 -12.78 -0.50 17.57
CA VAL A 222 -14.15 -0.15 17.16
C VAL A 222 -14.80 -1.39 16.53
N ARG A 223 -14.13 -2.04 15.58
CA ARG A 223 -14.65 -3.24 14.92
C ARG A 223 -14.92 -4.41 15.88
N LEU A 224 -14.02 -4.65 16.84
CA LEU A 224 -14.21 -5.67 17.88
C LEU A 224 -15.45 -5.40 18.74
N GLY A 225 -15.80 -4.12 18.96
CA GLY A 225 -17.02 -3.76 19.70
C GLY A 225 -18.31 -4.10 18.95
N LEU A 226 -18.25 -4.33 17.64
CA LEU A 226 -19.41 -4.79 16.86
C LEU A 226 -19.68 -6.29 17.11
N PHE A 227 -18.63 -7.09 17.28
CA PHE A 227 -18.71 -8.55 17.45
C PHE A 227 -18.81 -8.97 18.93
N ILE A 228 -18.01 -8.37 19.81
CA ILE A 228 -17.99 -8.70 21.25
C ILE A 228 -18.87 -7.70 21.99
N LYS A 229 -20.10 -8.13 22.32
CA LYS A 229 -21.11 -7.29 23.00
C LYS A 229 -20.84 -7.11 24.49
N ASP A 230 -20.23 -8.09 25.17
CA ASP A 230 -19.90 -8.00 26.60
C ASP A 230 -18.76 -6.98 26.84
N PRO A 231 -18.98 -5.88 27.61
CA PRO A 231 -17.97 -4.88 27.90
C PRO A 231 -16.73 -5.41 28.63
N GLN A 232 -16.89 -6.38 29.54
CA GLN A 232 -15.75 -6.93 30.29
C GLN A 232 -14.88 -7.80 29.39
N LEU A 233 -15.53 -8.60 28.54
CA LEU A 233 -14.86 -9.44 27.56
C LEU A 233 -14.15 -8.60 26.49
N LEU A 234 -14.79 -7.54 26.01
CA LEU A 234 -14.19 -6.58 25.07
C LEU A 234 -12.97 -5.89 25.68
N LYS A 235 -13.03 -5.44 26.94
CA LYS A 235 -11.88 -4.85 27.64
C LYS A 235 -10.73 -5.85 27.75
N TYR A 236 -11.02 -7.11 28.08
CA TYR A 236 -10.03 -8.17 28.14
C TYR A 236 -9.40 -8.42 26.76
N ALA A 237 -10.20 -8.53 25.70
CA ALA A 237 -9.75 -8.71 24.32
C ALA A 237 -8.78 -7.58 23.90
N LYS A 238 -9.14 -6.32 24.17
CA LYS A 238 -8.30 -5.15 23.88
C LYS A 238 -6.95 -5.24 24.60
N LEU A 239 -6.95 -5.50 25.91
CA LEU A 239 -5.72 -5.57 26.69
C LEU A 239 -4.82 -6.75 26.28
N THR A 240 -5.42 -7.92 26.05
CA THR A 240 -4.69 -9.11 25.59
C THR A 240 -4.08 -8.89 24.21
N SER A 241 -4.80 -8.24 23.29
CA SER A 241 -4.27 -7.91 21.96
C SER A 241 -3.08 -6.95 22.00
N ILE A 242 -3.07 -5.97 22.92
CA ILE A 242 -1.91 -5.08 23.13
C ILE A 242 -0.72 -5.88 23.66
N ARG A 243 -0.95 -6.76 24.65
CA ARG A 243 0.10 -7.57 25.28
C ARG A 243 0.69 -8.64 24.37
N LYS A 244 -0.10 -9.24 23.48
CA LYS A 244 0.34 -10.35 22.62
C LYS A 244 0.89 -9.86 21.27
N CYS A 245 0.35 -8.77 20.71
CA CYS A 245 0.79 -8.23 19.42
C CYS A 245 1.84 -7.11 19.54
N HIS A 246 1.87 -6.37 20.66
CA HIS A 246 2.78 -5.23 20.86
C HIS A 246 2.75 -4.24 19.68
N LEU A 247 3.89 -4.02 19.01
CA LEU A 247 4.01 -3.16 17.83
C LEU A 247 3.78 -3.90 16.50
N ARG A 248 3.54 -5.22 16.54
CA ARG A 248 3.43 -6.06 15.35
C ARG A 248 2.01 -5.98 14.77
N PHE A 249 1.73 -4.86 14.10
CA PHE A 249 0.43 -4.56 13.52
C PHE A 249 -0.13 -5.69 12.62
N ALA A 250 0.70 -6.30 11.77
CA ALA A 250 0.27 -7.40 10.89
C ALA A 250 -0.38 -8.56 11.67
N LYS A 251 0.11 -8.88 12.87
CA LYS A 251 -0.49 -9.92 13.72
C LYS A 251 -1.86 -9.49 14.26
N LEU A 252 -1.99 -8.22 14.64
CA LEU A 252 -3.23 -7.65 15.15
C LEU A 252 -4.34 -7.67 14.11
N VAL A 253 -4.05 -7.28 12.87
CA VAL A 253 -5.02 -7.33 11.75
C VAL A 253 -5.51 -8.75 11.51
N ARG A 254 -4.56 -9.70 11.40
CA ARG A 254 -4.88 -11.10 11.15
C ARG A 254 -5.76 -11.68 12.26
N TRP A 255 -5.38 -11.45 13.52
CA TRP A 255 -6.19 -11.84 14.67
C TRP A 255 -7.60 -11.27 14.60
N ALA A 256 -7.71 -9.94 14.42
CA ALA A 256 -8.99 -9.26 14.46
C ALA A 256 -9.90 -9.62 13.28
N ASN A 257 -9.35 -10.07 12.15
CA ASN A 257 -10.14 -10.59 11.02
C ASN A 257 -10.71 -11.96 11.37
N ASN A 258 -9.92 -12.83 11.99
CA ASN A 258 -10.38 -14.16 12.42
C ASN A 258 -11.46 -14.06 13.51
N VAL A 259 -11.35 -13.10 14.43
CA VAL A 259 -12.36 -12.86 15.49
C VAL A 259 -13.76 -12.62 14.91
N ALA A 260 -13.88 -12.02 13.74
CA ALA A 260 -15.18 -11.76 13.11
C ALA A 260 -15.94 -13.05 12.74
N CYS A 261 -15.21 -14.15 12.53
CA CYS A 261 -15.75 -15.47 12.18
C CYS A 261 -15.91 -16.39 13.40
N LEU A 262 -15.53 -15.93 14.61
CA LEU A 262 -15.55 -16.73 15.82
C LEU A 262 -16.66 -16.29 16.78
N ASP A 263 -17.34 -17.26 17.37
CA ASP A 263 -18.32 -17.01 18.44
C ASP A 263 -17.61 -16.90 19.80
N ILE A 264 -17.14 -15.69 20.13
CA ILE A 264 -16.40 -15.41 21.37
C ILE A 264 -17.36 -15.24 22.54
N LYS A 265 -17.41 -16.23 23.43
CA LYS A 265 -18.28 -16.23 24.62
C LYS A 265 -17.52 -16.05 25.93
N SER A 266 -16.23 -16.33 25.95
CA SER A 266 -15.43 -16.39 27.16
C SER A 266 -14.01 -15.86 26.99
N LYS A 267 -13.33 -15.60 28.12
CA LYS A 267 -11.91 -15.21 28.13
C LYS A 267 -11.01 -16.33 27.61
N ALA A 268 -11.42 -17.59 27.76
CA ALA A 268 -10.70 -18.74 27.23
C ALA A 268 -10.70 -18.70 25.70
N ASP A 269 -11.83 -18.37 25.07
CA ASP A 269 -11.94 -18.28 23.61
C ASP A 269 -11.00 -17.22 23.02
N ILE A 270 -10.84 -16.08 23.72
CA ILE A 270 -9.88 -15.04 23.32
C ILE A 270 -8.45 -15.59 23.36
N ASN A 271 -8.06 -16.28 24.44
CA ASN A 271 -6.72 -16.83 24.55
C ASN A 271 -6.47 -17.91 23.48
N SER A 272 -7.42 -18.84 23.31
CA SER A 272 -7.39 -19.87 22.28
C SER A 272 -7.31 -19.27 20.87
N SER A 273 -7.99 -18.15 20.60
CA SER A 273 -7.91 -17.48 19.30
C SER A 273 -6.51 -16.93 18.99
N PHE A 274 -5.78 -16.43 20.01
CA PHE A 274 -4.39 -16.00 19.86
C PHE A 274 -3.45 -17.19 19.71
N ASP A 275 -3.62 -18.23 20.51
CA ASP A 275 -2.80 -19.43 20.44
C ASP A 275 -2.98 -20.12 19.07
N ASN A 276 -4.21 -20.15 18.56
CA ASN A 276 -4.52 -20.64 17.22
C ASN A 276 -3.84 -19.83 16.12
N LEU A 277 -3.87 -18.50 16.21
CA LEU A 277 -3.18 -17.62 15.28
C LEU A 277 -1.66 -17.82 15.33
N PHE A 278 -1.07 -17.94 16.52
CA PHE A 278 0.38 -18.14 16.63
C PHE A 278 0.83 -19.50 16.15
N GLN A 279 0.01 -20.54 16.37
CA GLN A 279 0.24 -21.85 15.79
C GLN A 279 0.16 -21.77 14.26
N GLN A 280 -0.87 -21.11 13.70
CA GLN A 280 -0.97 -20.90 12.25
C GLN A 280 0.26 -20.18 11.68
N ILE A 281 0.72 -19.11 12.33
CA ILE A 281 1.94 -18.38 11.89
C ILE A 281 3.19 -19.28 11.97
N LYS A 282 3.23 -20.23 12.91
CA LYS A 282 4.33 -21.20 13.02
C LYS A 282 4.26 -22.23 11.90
N ASP A 283 3.07 -22.75 11.62
CA ASP A 283 2.81 -23.72 10.56
C ASP A 283 3.05 -23.10 9.17
N GLU A 284 2.71 -21.82 8.96
CA GLU A 284 3.05 -21.10 7.72
C GLU A 284 4.56 -21.00 7.48
N LYS A 285 5.35 -20.86 8.55
CA LYS A 285 6.82 -20.79 8.44
C LYS A 285 7.46 -22.17 8.27
N ASN A 286 6.85 -23.19 8.86
CA ASN A 286 7.30 -24.57 8.79
C ASN A 286 6.09 -25.45 8.51
N PRO A 287 5.68 -25.57 7.23
CA PRO A 287 4.49 -26.33 6.86
C PRO A 287 4.57 -27.77 7.36
N PRO A 288 3.52 -28.28 8.04
CA PRO A 288 3.48 -29.69 8.41
C PRO A 288 3.43 -30.56 7.15
N PHE A 289 4.11 -31.69 7.21
CA PHE A 289 3.94 -32.75 6.23
C PHE A 289 2.55 -33.38 6.41
N ILE A 290 1.79 -33.48 5.32
CA ILE A 290 0.47 -34.08 5.30
C ILE A 290 0.51 -35.21 4.27
N PRO A 291 0.26 -36.47 4.66
CA PRO A 291 0.12 -37.55 3.71
C PRO A 291 -1.00 -37.24 2.71
N LEU A 292 -0.78 -37.51 1.43
CA LEU A 292 -1.73 -37.18 0.36
C LEU A 292 -3.14 -37.74 0.62
N GLU A 293 -3.23 -38.91 1.25
CA GLU A 293 -4.50 -39.54 1.70
C GLU A 293 -5.33 -38.66 2.65
N GLN A 294 -4.67 -37.75 3.37
CA GLN A 294 -5.30 -36.80 4.28
C GLN A 294 -5.47 -35.41 3.63
N GLY A 295 -5.01 -35.24 2.38
CA GLY A 295 -5.09 -34.01 1.60
C GLY A 295 -3.76 -33.29 1.49
N TRP A 296 -3.81 -31.97 1.32
CA TRP A 296 -2.63 -31.15 1.06
C TRP A 296 -2.33 -30.22 2.22
N SER A 297 -1.05 -29.90 2.40
CA SER A 297 -0.63 -28.82 3.29
C SER A 297 -1.13 -27.49 2.72
N PRO A 298 -2.08 -26.79 3.36
CA PRO A 298 -2.64 -25.56 2.80
C PRO A 298 -1.59 -24.46 2.68
N TYR A 299 -0.55 -24.50 3.52
CA TYR A 299 0.55 -23.53 3.51
C TYR A 299 1.53 -23.71 2.35
N ILE A 300 1.56 -24.91 1.75
CA ILE A 300 2.32 -25.19 0.53
C ILE A 300 1.42 -25.00 -0.69
N ALA A 301 0.22 -25.58 -0.66
CA ALA A 301 -0.71 -25.57 -1.79
C ALA A 301 -1.07 -24.15 -2.24
N LYS A 302 -1.19 -23.21 -1.30
CA LYS A 302 -1.46 -21.79 -1.58
C LYS A 302 -0.44 -21.11 -2.50
N ASP A 303 0.77 -21.65 -2.57
CA ASP A 303 1.88 -21.09 -3.35
C ASP A 303 2.16 -21.91 -4.63
N TYR A 304 1.40 -22.96 -4.94
CA TYR A 304 1.65 -23.81 -6.13
C TYR A 304 1.69 -23.05 -7.46
N LEU A 305 0.87 -22.03 -7.63
CA LEU A 305 0.74 -21.29 -8.90
C LEU A 305 1.31 -19.86 -8.82
N ILE A 306 2.13 -19.56 -7.81
CA ILE A 306 2.65 -18.20 -7.59
C ILE A 306 3.52 -17.72 -8.76
N ASP A 307 4.36 -18.60 -9.31
CA ASP A 307 5.26 -18.31 -10.44
C ASP A 307 4.51 -18.10 -11.76
N LEU A 308 3.24 -18.51 -11.83
CA LEU A 308 2.34 -18.34 -12.97
C LEU A 308 1.34 -17.19 -12.74
N ASN A 309 1.69 -16.23 -11.87
CA ASN A 309 0.90 -15.04 -11.54
C ASN A 309 -0.47 -15.32 -10.88
N LEU A 310 -0.65 -16.50 -10.29
CA LEU A 310 -1.84 -16.85 -9.50
C LEU A 310 -1.49 -16.94 -8.01
N GLU A 311 -1.06 -15.82 -7.44
CA GLU A 311 -0.81 -15.69 -6.00
C GLU A 311 -2.14 -15.74 -5.22
N THR A 312 -2.20 -16.62 -4.21
CA THR A 312 -3.34 -16.71 -3.30
C THR A 312 -3.15 -15.88 -2.04
N GLY A 313 -4.27 -15.52 -1.41
CA GLY A 313 -4.26 -14.88 -0.11
C GLY A 313 -3.91 -15.83 1.05
N LEU A 314 -4.03 -15.32 2.28
CA LEU A 314 -3.88 -16.13 3.48
C LEU A 314 -4.96 -17.21 3.55
N TYR A 315 -4.56 -18.44 3.86
CA TYR A 315 -5.48 -19.51 4.23
C TYR A 315 -6.13 -19.19 5.57
N LYS A 316 -7.44 -18.96 5.56
CA LYS A 316 -8.18 -18.44 6.71
C LYS A 316 -9.50 -19.15 6.89
N ASN A 317 -9.96 -19.19 8.13
CA ASN A 317 -11.30 -19.64 8.44
C ASN A 317 -12.32 -18.65 7.84
N ILE A 318 -13.33 -19.17 7.14
CA ILE A 318 -14.40 -18.36 6.58
C ILE A 318 -15.70 -18.52 7.39
N TYR A 319 -16.02 -19.75 7.80
CA TYR A 319 -17.18 -20.08 8.62
C TYR A 319 -17.02 -21.49 9.20
N ASP A 320 -17.45 -21.69 10.45
CA ASP A 320 -17.39 -22.97 11.16
C ASP A 320 -15.98 -23.58 11.11
N ASP A 321 -15.82 -24.85 10.71
CA ASP A 321 -14.51 -25.47 10.49
C ASP A 321 -14.03 -25.41 9.03
N THR A 322 -14.63 -24.54 8.21
CA THR A 322 -14.25 -24.36 6.79
C THR A 322 -13.16 -23.32 6.64
N TRP A 323 -12.04 -23.75 6.07
CA TRP A 323 -10.89 -22.91 5.76
C TRP A 323 -10.69 -22.78 4.27
N HIS A 324 -10.30 -21.58 3.85
CA HIS A 324 -10.21 -21.22 2.44
C HIS A 324 -9.07 -20.23 2.14
N ALA A 325 -8.47 -20.39 0.96
CA ALA A 325 -7.65 -19.37 0.29
C ALA A 325 -8.07 -19.30 -1.19
N SER A 326 -7.96 -18.12 -1.78
CA SER A 326 -8.14 -17.94 -3.23
C SER A 326 -7.13 -16.96 -3.80
N SER A 327 -6.87 -17.10 -5.09
CA SER A 327 -6.13 -16.11 -5.88
C SER A 327 -6.98 -14.89 -6.20
N ARG A 328 -6.32 -13.83 -6.64
CA ARG A 328 -6.97 -12.82 -7.49
C ARG A 328 -7.26 -13.43 -8.85
N TYR A 329 -8.17 -12.82 -9.59
CA TYR A 329 -8.42 -13.20 -10.97
C TYR A 329 -7.22 -12.85 -11.84
N LEU A 330 -6.72 -13.85 -12.58
CA LEU A 330 -5.83 -13.63 -13.71
C LEU A 330 -6.71 -13.28 -14.91
N GLU A 331 -6.77 -12.00 -15.28
CA GLU A 331 -7.56 -11.51 -16.42
C GLU A 331 -6.85 -11.78 -17.74
N ILE A 332 -7.61 -12.27 -18.73
CA ILE A 332 -7.17 -12.58 -20.08
C ILE A 332 -8.09 -11.82 -21.05
N GLY A 333 -7.50 -10.83 -21.72
CA GLY A 333 -8.20 -9.93 -22.65
C GLY A 333 -8.25 -8.49 -22.15
N THR A 334 -8.78 -7.60 -22.99
CA THR A 334 -8.92 -6.16 -22.69
C THR A 334 -10.37 -5.68 -22.72
N GLY A 335 -11.32 -6.60 -22.83
CA GLY A 335 -12.75 -6.28 -22.87
C GLY A 335 -13.29 -5.74 -21.54
N ILE A 336 -14.59 -5.40 -21.55
CA ILE A 336 -15.28 -4.87 -20.36
C ILE A 336 -15.41 -5.96 -19.29
N LEU A 337 -15.51 -7.23 -19.72
CA LEU A 337 -15.67 -8.38 -18.83
C LEU A 337 -14.73 -9.48 -19.33
N PRO A 338 -13.41 -9.35 -19.12
CA PRO A 338 -12.42 -10.26 -19.68
C PRO A 338 -12.61 -11.69 -19.15
N ASN A 339 -12.12 -12.67 -19.90
CA ASN A 339 -11.98 -14.02 -19.40
C ASN A 339 -11.06 -14.01 -18.19
N ASN A 340 -11.28 -14.90 -17.24
CA ASN A 340 -10.43 -14.92 -16.06
C ASN A 340 -10.30 -16.29 -15.44
N ILE A 341 -9.14 -16.51 -14.81
CA ILE A 341 -8.82 -17.74 -14.09
C ILE A 341 -8.61 -17.43 -12.61
N ALA A 342 -9.13 -18.28 -11.74
CA ALA A 342 -8.88 -18.24 -10.31
C ALA A 342 -8.59 -19.63 -9.74
N TYR A 343 -7.75 -19.64 -8.71
CA TYR A 343 -7.37 -20.81 -7.94
C TYR A 343 -7.93 -20.73 -6.53
N TYR A 344 -8.52 -21.82 -6.05
CA TYR A 344 -9.17 -21.94 -4.75
C TYR A 344 -8.66 -23.16 -4.00
N ILE A 345 -8.54 -23.01 -2.69
CA ILE A 345 -8.11 -24.04 -1.76
C ILE A 345 -9.12 -24.07 -0.64
N GLU A 346 -9.69 -25.24 -0.39
CA GLU A 346 -10.72 -25.45 0.61
C GLU A 346 -10.42 -26.67 1.47
N GLY A 347 -10.80 -26.64 2.73
CA GLY A 347 -10.63 -27.77 3.63
C GLY A 347 -10.76 -27.39 5.09
N GLY A 348 -9.99 -28.08 5.93
CA GLY A 348 -9.92 -27.81 7.35
C GLY A 348 -8.65 -27.07 7.73
N ARG A 349 -8.54 -26.71 9.01
CA ARG A 349 -7.39 -25.97 9.55
C ARG A 349 -6.03 -26.64 9.27
N VAL A 350 -5.99 -27.96 9.39
CA VAL A 350 -4.73 -28.74 9.28
C VAL A 350 -4.44 -29.07 7.82
N SER A 351 -5.44 -29.54 7.07
CA SER A 351 -5.29 -30.05 5.71
C SER A 351 -6.33 -29.44 4.77
N ALA A 352 -5.86 -28.96 3.61
CA ALA A 352 -6.74 -28.69 2.47
C ALA A 352 -7.28 -30.03 1.93
N LYS A 353 -8.59 -30.06 1.66
CA LYS A 353 -9.31 -31.24 1.15
C LYS A 353 -9.67 -31.09 -0.31
N GLN A 354 -9.64 -29.88 -0.84
CA GLN A 354 -10.04 -29.58 -2.19
C GLN A 354 -9.16 -28.46 -2.78
N LEU A 355 -8.69 -28.67 -4.00
CA LEU A 355 -8.02 -27.69 -4.83
C LEU A 355 -8.86 -27.50 -6.10
N THR A 356 -9.21 -26.26 -6.44
CA THR A 356 -10.06 -25.95 -7.59
C THR A 356 -9.39 -24.89 -8.45
N LEU A 357 -9.19 -25.16 -9.73
CA LEU A 357 -8.85 -24.16 -10.73
C LEU A 357 -10.08 -23.91 -11.59
N LYS A 358 -10.45 -22.64 -11.76
CA LYS A 358 -11.66 -22.23 -12.48
C LYS A 358 -11.32 -21.17 -13.52
N LEU A 359 -11.68 -21.44 -14.77
CA LEU A 359 -11.76 -20.49 -15.87
C LEU A 359 -13.20 -20.03 -16.04
N ASN A 360 -13.44 -18.73 -16.03
CA ASN A 360 -14.70 -18.12 -16.45
C ASN A 360 -14.49 -17.55 -17.86
N VAL A 361 -15.23 -18.06 -18.85
CA VAL A 361 -15.24 -17.54 -20.22
C VAL A 361 -16.42 -16.61 -20.40
N ASN A 362 -16.10 -15.33 -20.55
CA ASN A 362 -17.02 -14.21 -20.69
C ASN A 362 -17.04 -13.63 -22.11
N GLU A 363 -15.92 -13.74 -22.84
CA GLU A 363 -15.70 -13.23 -24.19
C GLU A 363 -15.05 -14.30 -25.07
N ILE A 364 -15.46 -14.36 -26.34
CA ILE A 364 -15.06 -15.40 -27.29
C ILE A 364 -13.73 -15.04 -27.98
N ASP A 365 -13.39 -13.76 -28.07
CA ASP A 365 -12.23 -13.27 -28.82
C ASP A 365 -10.89 -13.80 -28.25
N ASP A 366 -10.82 -14.01 -26.93
CA ASP A 366 -9.64 -14.52 -26.22
C ASP A 366 -9.76 -16.00 -25.82
N LEU A 367 -10.66 -16.77 -26.46
CA LEU A 367 -10.97 -18.15 -26.09
C LEU A 367 -9.76 -19.08 -26.14
N ASP A 368 -9.02 -19.08 -27.25
CA ASP A 368 -7.89 -19.99 -27.48
C ASP A 368 -6.79 -19.75 -26.44
N LYS A 369 -6.43 -18.47 -26.23
CA LYS A 369 -5.46 -18.06 -25.22
C LYS A 369 -5.92 -18.43 -23.80
N SER A 370 -7.21 -18.29 -23.52
CA SER A 370 -7.78 -18.64 -22.21
C SER A 370 -7.69 -20.14 -21.93
N HIS A 371 -7.96 -20.98 -22.93
CA HIS A 371 -7.80 -22.44 -22.81
C HIS A 371 -6.36 -22.87 -22.70
N GLU A 372 -5.46 -22.30 -23.51
CA GLU A 372 -4.02 -22.60 -23.44
C GLU A 372 -3.47 -22.28 -22.04
N THR A 373 -3.78 -21.09 -21.53
CA THR A 373 -3.37 -20.66 -20.18
C THR A 373 -3.99 -21.56 -19.10
N PHE A 374 -5.27 -21.91 -19.25
CA PHE A 374 -5.94 -22.80 -18.29
C PHE A 374 -5.34 -24.22 -18.30
N LEU A 375 -4.98 -24.75 -19.46
CA LEU A 375 -4.37 -26.07 -19.61
C LEU A 375 -2.97 -26.13 -18.97
N GLU A 376 -2.15 -25.09 -19.16
CA GLU A 376 -0.83 -24.95 -18.52
C GLU A 376 -0.96 -24.91 -16.98
N LEU A 377 -1.86 -24.07 -16.47
CA LEU A 377 -2.10 -23.92 -15.04
C LEU A 377 -2.68 -25.19 -14.41
N ALA A 378 -3.61 -25.85 -15.08
CA ALA A 378 -4.23 -27.08 -14.63
C ALA A 378 -3.21 -28.23 -14.56
N SER A 379 -2.34 -28.34 -15.57
CA SER A 379 -1.24 -29.33 -15.61
C SER A 379 -0.25 -29.09 -14.49
N THR A 380 0.19 -27.84 -14.33
CA THR A 380 1.12 -27.45 -13.25
C THR A 380 0.52 -27.71 -11.87
N LEU A 381 -0.74 -27.32 -11.65
CA LEU A 381 -1.44 -27.55 -10.39
C LEU A 381 -1.50 -29.04 -10.06
N PHE A 382 -1.86 -29.87 -11.04
CA PHE A 382 -1.94 -31.30 -10.85
C PHE A 382 -0.58 -31.92 -10.50
N GLU A 383 0.47 -31.57 -11.24
CA GLU A 383 1.82 -32.07 -11.00
C GLU A 383 2.34 -31.71 -9.61
N LEU A 384 2.17 -30.46 -9.18
CA LEU A 384 2.57 -30.01 -7.85
C LEU A 384 1.72 -30.65 -6.74
N ALA A 385 0.43 -30.88 -6.99
CA ALA A 385 -0.48 -31.46 -6.01
C ALA A 385 -0.31 -32.99 -5.86
N MET A 386 -0.09 -33.70 -6.96
CA MET A 386 -0.08 -35.16 -7.01
C MET A 386 1.33 -35.75 -7.09
N GLY A 387 2.33 -34.96 -7.47
CA GLY A 387 3.72 -35.42 -7.68
C GLY A 387 3.90 -36.26 -8.96
N CYS A 388 2.94 -36.22 -9.88
CA CYS A 388 2.98 -36.94 -11.15
C CYS A 388 2.22 -36.17 -12.24
N VAL A 389 2.48 -36.50 -13.50
CA VAL A 389 1.80 -35.88 -14.65
C VAL A 389 0.33 -36.29 -14.74
N ILE A 390 -0.50 -35.42 -15.33
CA ILE A 390 -1.92 -35.74 -15.58
C ILE A 390 -2.01 -36.98 -16.48
N PRO A 391 -2.84 -37.98 -16.13
CA PRO A 391 -3.09 -39.12 -17.01
C PRO A 391 -3.60 -38.71 -18.40
N ASP A 392 -3.10 -39.35 -19.46
CA ASP A 392 -3.38 -38.96 -20.85
C ASP A 392 -4.87 -38.80 -21.18
N ASP A 393 -5.72 -39.67 -20.67
CA ASP A 393 -7.17 -39.61 -20.86
C ASP A 393 -7.81 -38.39 -20.20
N ALA A 394 -7.34 -38.02 -19.00
CA ALA A 394 -7.77 -36.82 -18.29
C ALA A 394 -7.21 -35.55 -18.96
N TYR A 395 -5.97 -35.59 -19.45
CA TYR A 395 -5.37 -34.48 -20.19
C TYR A 395 -6.13 -34.23 -21.50
N LEU A 396 -6.46 -35.28 -22.26
CA LEU A 396 -7.27 -35.18 -23.47
C LEU A 396 -8.68 -34.64 -23.18
N ALA A 397 -9.29 -35.05 -22.07
CA ALA A 397 -10.57 -34.49 -21.63
C ALA A 397 -10.47 -33.00 -21.29
N LEU A 398 -9.38 -32.60 -20.61
CA LEU A 398 -9.07 -31.23 -20.26
C LEU A 398 -8.87 -30.35 -21.51
N ALA A 399 -8.08 -30.83 -22.47
CA ALA A 399 -7.80 -30.12 -23.72
C ALA A 399 -9.02 -30.02 -24.65
N SER A 400 -9.92 -31.01 -24.59
CA SER A 400 -11.14 -31.04 -25.43
C SER A 400 -12.38 -30.42 -24.79
N GLY A 401 -12.28 -29.90 -23.55
CA GLY A 401 -13.43 -29.31 -22.86
C GLY A 401 -14.47 -30.34 -22.39
N LYS A 402 -14.09 -31.61 -22.29
CA LYS A 402 -15.00 -32.71 -21.93
C LYS A 402 -15.02 -32.93 -20.41
N SER A 403 -16.21 -33.11 -19.85
CA SER A 403 -16.36 -33.45 -18.43
C SER A 403 -15.95 -34.90 -18.16
N ILE A 404 -15.16 -35.13 -17.10
CA ILE A 404 -14.73 -36.45 -16.65
C ILE A 404 -14.53 -36.44 -15.13
N GLU A 405 -14.77 -37.57 -14.48
CA GLU A 405 -14.37 -37.82 -13.10
C GLU A 405 -13.49 -39.07 -13.04
N LYS A 406 -12.38 -39.00 -12.32
CA LYS A 406 -11.40 -40.09 -12.24
C LYS A 406 -10.77 -40.15 -10.87
N ASN A 407 -10.76 -41.35 -10.28
CA ASN A 407 -10.02 -41.62 -9.06
C ASN A 407 -8.54 -41.85 -9.39
N ILE A 408 -7.66 -41.14 -8.68
CA ILE A 408 -6.21 -41.23 -8.79
C ILE A 408 -5.69 -41.42 -7.36
N GLY A 409 -5.48 -42.68 -6.96
CA GLY A 409 -5.23 -43.00 -5.56
C GLY A 409 -6.45 -42.68 -4.68
N ASN A 410 -6.26 -41.86 -3.64
CA ASN A 410 -7.31 -41.42 -2.73
C ASN A 410 -7.93 -40.07 -3.13
N GLN A 411 -7.60 -39.58 -4.32
CA GLN A 411 -7.98 -38.27 -4.80
C GLN A 411 -8.93 -38.44 -5.99
N LEU A 412 -10.03 -37.70 -5.97
CA LEU A 412 -10.95 -37.58 -7.09
C LEU A 412 -10.53 -36.35 -7.92
N LEU A 413 -10.18 -36.59 -9.18
CA LEU A 413 -10.06 -35.56 -10.20
C LEU A 413 -11.40 -35.41 -10.91
N SER A 414 -11.98 -34.22 -10.85
CA SER A 414 -13.18 -33.84 -11.62
C SER A 414 -12.84 -32.70 -12.57
N ILE A 415 -13.18 -32.87 -13.84
CA ILE A 415 -13.15 -31.82 -14.87
C ILE A 415 -14.58 -31.59 -15.29
N SER A 416 -15.04 -30.34 -15.28
CA SER A 416 -16.43 -30.00 -15.62
C SER A 416 -16.51 -28.70 -16.39
N LYS A 417 -17.33 -28.70 -17.44
CA LYS A 417 -17.76 -27.50 -18.17
C LYS A 417 -19.23 -27.21 -17.88
N THR A 418 -19.57 -25.96 -17.56
CA THR A 418 -20.95 -25.55 -17.24
C THR A 418 -21.28 -24.25 -17.95
N ASP A 419 -22.21 -24.30 -18.91
CA ASP A 419 -22.66 -23.11 -19.64
C ASP A 419 -23.58 -22.24 -18.78
N TRP A 420 -23.32 -20.94 -18.75
CA TRP A 420 -24.06 -20.00 -17.89
C TRP A 420 -25.35 -19.53 -18.55
N HIS A 421 -25.37 -19.38 -19.88
CA HIS A 421 -26.54 -19.02 -20.70
C HIS A 421 -26.32 -19.43 -22.17
N LYS A 422 -27.31 -19.18 -23.06
CA LYS A 422 -27.20 -19.48 -24.51
C LYS A 422 -26.19 -18.59 -25.28
N ASP A 423 -25.54 -17.64 -24.61
CA ASP A 423 -24.67 -16.63 -25.23
C ASP A 423 -23.19 -17.06 -25.30
N GLY A 424 -22.90 -18.36 -25.14
CA GLY A 424 -21.54 -18.92 -25.28
C GLY A 424 -20.61 -18.70 -24.08
N LYS A 425 -21.12 -18.18 -22.96
CA LYS A 425 -20.38 -18.02 -21.70
C LYS A 425 -20.47 -19.27 -20.85
N TYR A 426 -19.36 -19.67 -20.23
CA TYR A 426 -19.30 -20.87 -19.42
C TYR A 426 -18.17 -20.84 -18.40
N ASP A 427 -18.31 -21.70 -17.40
CA ASP A 427 -17.23 -22.07 -16.51
C ASP A 427 -16.55 -23.34 -16.97
N TYR A 428 -15.23 -23.38 -16.84
CA TYR A 428 -14.45 -24.59 -16.96
C TYR A 428 -13.62 -24.80 -15.70
N ILE A 429 -13.80 -25.96 -15.06
CA ILE A 429 -13.30 -26.23 -13.71
C ILE A 429 -12.50 -27.53 -13.73
N LEU A 430 -11.29 -27.46 -13.19
CA LEU A 430 -10.54 -28.62 -12.70
C LEU A 430 -10.60 -28.63 -11.18
N LYS A 431 -10.97 -29.76 -10.60
CA LYS A 431 -11.09 -29.93 -9.16
C LYS A 431 -10.39 -31.22 -8.74
N LEU A 432 -9.53 -31.11 -7.73
CA LEU A 432 -8.94 -32.23 -7.01
C LEU A 432 -9.55 -32.28 -5.62
N GLN A 433 -10.09 -33.42 -5.23
CA GLN A 433 -10.73 -33.61 -3.93
C GLN A 433 -10.21 -34.87 -3.24
N THR A 434 -9.83 -34.75 -1.97
CA THR A 434 -9.50 -35.92 -1.13
C THR A 434 -10.80 -36.61 -0.71
N MET A 435 -10.88 -37.92 -0.92
CA MET A 435 -12.06 -38.73 -0.56
C MET A 435 -12.14 -39.08 0.92
#